data_AF-A0A403T7Q1-F1
#
_entry.id   AF-A0A403T7Q1-F1
#
_cell.length_a   1.000
_cell.length_b   1.000
_cell.length_c   1.000
_cell.angle_alpha   90.00
_cell.angle_beta   90.00
_cell.angle_gamma   90.00
#
_symmetry.space_group_name_H-M   'P 1'
#
loop_
_entity.id
_entity.type
_entity.pdbx_description
1 polymer ?
#
loop_
_entity_poly.entity_id
_entity_poly.type
_entity_poly.pdbx_seq_one_letter_code
_entity_poly.pdbx_strand_id
1 'polypeptide(L)'
;MFRLIAFVFLFMSGISYAEVPSDLFRRDTRGPDIIFNQGFLARGSNTNLIQHVSGVSLHGDRGTVPLSGWVSTSASLRWTTIPRYPITEFWVYTITPDSRAYSVQASFEHYINTNPDSSGAAYVRRLLELYGDQHEWSVLGGIPASSVRFATRYVFTEGEFRADEIRQNPGYRSSIPSANPEPYPLVPASSGEVNAIGGGGAPAASSRWTGLSLSACWGSGSPSRTPRDTQVKPVAPECAIPAESKVIHGIPLRNRVIMPASYFYHHDL
;
A
#
# COMPACT_ATOMS: atom_id res chain seq x y z
N MET A 1 -25.65 23.03 -37.88
CA MET A 1 -24.71 23.45 -36.81
C MET A 1 -24.78 22.60 -35.54
N PHE A 2 -25.96 22.24 -35.01
CA PHE A 2 -26.08 21.46 -33.77
C PHE A 2 -25.47 20.04 -33.78
N ARG A 3 -25.34 19.39 -34.95
CA ARG A 3 -24.75 18.04 -35.06
C ARG A 3 -23.22 18.00 -34.99
N LEU A 4 -22.52 19.12 -35.21
CA LEU A 4 -21.06 19.18 -35.17
C LEU A 4 -20.53 19.33 -33.73
N ILE A 5 -21.29 19.99 -32.85
CA ILE A 5 -20.91 20.24 -31.45
C ILE A 5 -20.95 18.93 -30.62
N ALA A 6 -21.88 18.03 -30.92
CA ALA A 6 -21.98 16.73 -30.24
C ALA A 6 -20.78 15.80 -30.49
N PHE A 7 -20.11 15.91 -31.65
CA PHE A 7 -18.95 15.09 -31.99
C PHE A 7 -17.67 15.55 -31.28
N VAL A 8 -17.55 16.85 -30.96
CA VAL A 8 -16.38 17.41 -30.26
C VAL A 8 -16.39 17.05 -28.77
N PHE A 9 -17.57 16.98 -28.13
CA PHE A 9 -17.67 16.54 -26.73
C PHE A 9 -17.43 15.03 -26.53
N LEU A 10 -17.69 14.19 -27.54
CA LEU A 10 -17.45 12.75 -27.48
C LEU A 10 -15.98 12.34 -27.66
N PHE A 11 -15.13 13.25 -28.16
CA PHE A 11 -13.70 12.99 -28.36
C PHE A 11 -12.83 13.36 -27.14
N MET A 12 -13.35 14.18 -26.22
CA MET A 12 -12.62 14.61 -25.01
C MET A 12 -12.80 13.65 -23.82
N SER A 13 -13.61 12.60 -23.97
CA SER A 13 -13.91 11.61 -22.90
C SER A 13 -12.91 10.45 -22.81
N GLY A 14 -11.77 10.52 -23.49
CA GLY A 14 -10.88 9.37 -23.68
C GLY A 14 -9.60 9.30 -22.83
N ILE A 15 -9.29 10.32 -22.01
CA ILE A 15 -8.02 10.34 -21.27
C ILE A 15 -8.28 10.51 -19.78
N SER A 16 -8.20 9.39 -19.05
CA SER A 16 -8.24 9.35 -17.58
C SER A 16 -6.87 9.75 -17.02
N TYR A 17 -6.75 11.00 -16.58
CA TYR A 17 -5.58 11.47 -15.84
C TYR A 17 -5.84 11.34 -14.34
N ALA A 18 -4.83 10.92 -13.58
CA ALA A 18 -4.89 11.02 -12.12
C ALA A 18 -4.70 12.48 -11.69
N GLU A 19 -5.55 12.96 -10.78
CA GLU A 19 -5.28 14.23 -10.09
C GLU A 19 -4.03 14.05 -9.22
N VAL A 20 -2.98 14.82 -9.52
CA VAL A 20 -1.69 14.73 -8.84
C VAL A 20 -1.82 15.32 -7.44
N PRO A 21 -1.58 14.53 -6.37
CA PRO A 21 -1.68 15.02 -5.01
C PRO A 21 -0.51 15.97 -4.70
N SER A 22 -0.77 16.99 -3.87
CA SER A 22 0.29 17.86 -3.34
C SER A 22 1.22 17.12 -2.38
N ASP A 23 0.65 16.14 -1.67
CA ASP A 23 1.29 15.41 -0.60
C ASP A 23 0.94 13.92 -0.69
N LEU A 24 1.95 13.08 -0.46
CA LEU A 24 1.78 11.68 -0.17
C LEU A 24 2.12 11.43 1.30
N PHE A 25 1.47 10.42 1.86
CA PHE A 25 1.61 10.05 3.26
C PHE A 25 2.10 8.61 3.36
N ARG A 26 3.07 8.38 4.26
CA ARG A 26 3.53 7.04 4.58
C ARG A 26 3.61 6.85 6.08
N ARG A 27 2.93 5.82 6.58
CA ARG A 27 3.10 5.32 7.94
C ARG A 27 4.37 4.48 8.03
N ASP A 28 5.16 4.67 9.08
CA ASP A 28 6.34 3.85 9.38
C ASP A 28 6.64 3.87 10.89
N THR A 29 7.27 2.83 11.41
CA THR A 29 7.69 2.75 12.83
C THR A 29 9.09 3.32 13.05
N ARG A 30 9.90 3.45 11.99
CA ARG A 30 11.20 4.10 12.07
C ARG A 30 11.00 5.58 12.36
N GLY A 31 11.81 6.13 13.26
CA GLY A 31 11.78 7.54 13.63
C GLY A 31 12.42 8.47 12.60
N PRO A 32 12.16 9.78 12.70
CA PRO A 32 12.63 10.78 11.74
C PRO A 32 14.14 10.86 11.63
N ASP A 33 14.91 10.53 12.68
CA ASP A 33 16.37 10.52 12.60
C ASP A 33 16.91 9.50 11.58
N ILE A 34 16.15 8.45 11.26
CA ILE A 34 16.50 7.50 10.20
C ILE A 34 15.98 8.02 8.86
N ILE A 35 14.70 8.37 8.80
CA ILE A 35 14.03 8.69 7.53
C ILE A 35 14.47 10.03 6.94
N PHE A 36 14.74 11.05 7.76
CA PHE A 36 15.24 12.35 7.29
C PHE A 36 16.68 12.28 6.78
N ASN A 37 17.42 11.21 7.09
CA ASN A 37 18.76 10.98 6.56
C ASN A 37 18.76 10.04 5.34
N GLN A 38 17.91 9.01 5.33
CA GLN A 38 17.99 7.93 4.35
C GLN A 38 16.84 7.92 3.33
N GLY A 39 15.71 8.54 3.67
CA GLY A 39 14.46 8.39 2.93
C GLY A 39 13.87 6.99 3.06
N PHE A 40 13.11 6.58 2.05
CA PHE A 40 12.51 5.25 1.95
C PHE A 40 13.10 4.49 0.78
N LEU A 41 13.74 3.36 1.05
CA LEU A 41 14.31 2.50 0.01
C LEU A 41 13.27 1.46 -0.45
N ALA A 42 13.24 1.20 -1.76
CA ALA A 42 12.56 0.01 -2.25
C ALA A 42 13.29 -1.26 -1.76
N ARG A 43 12.58 -2.38 -1.66
CA ARG A 43 13.15 -3.65 -1.15
C ARG A 43 14.02 -4.36 -2.20
N GLY A 44 13.77 -4.09 -3.48
CA GLY A 44 14.51 -4.65 -4.60
C GLY A 44 14.29 -3.83 -5.87
N SER A 45 14.16 -4.51 -7.00
CA SER A 45 14.09 -3.90 -8.34
C SER A 45 12.94 -4.41 -9.19
N ASN A 46 12.02 -5.21 -8.63
CA ASN A 46 10.87 -5.70 -9.35
C ASN A 46 9.85 -4.58 -9.61
N THR A 47 9.72 -4.19 -10.86
CA THR A 47 8.85 -3.09 -11.30
C THR A 47 7.45 -3.55 -11.69
N ASN A 48 7.09 -4.82 -11.46
CA ASN A 48 5.73 -5.31 -11.69
C ASN A 48 4.79 -4.79 -10.59
N LEU A 49 3.97 -3.78 -10.92
CA LEU A 49 3.08 -3.13 -9.97
C LEU A 49 1.95 -4.07 -9.47
N ILE A 50 1.50 -5.03 -10.27
CA ILE A 50 0.53 -6.04 -9.83
C ILE A 50 1.16 -6.93 -8.74
N GLN A 51 2.40 -7.37 -8.93
CA GLN A 51 3.14 -8.16 -7.93
C GLN A 51 3.50 -7.34 -6.68
N HIS A 52 3.61 -6.02 -6.79
CA HIS A 52 3.72 -5.12 -5.65
C HIS A 52 2.42 -5.11 -4.85
N VAL A 53 1.33 -4.62 -5.44
CA VAL A 53 0.05 -4.42 -4.73
C VAL A 53 -0.52 -5.73 -4.16
N SER A 54 -0.32 -6.85 -4.86
CA SER A 54 -0.73 -8.18 -4.37
C SER A 54 0.12 -8.72 -3.22
N GLY A 55 1.28 -8.12 -2.94
CA GLY A 55 2.21 -8.57 -1.91
C GLY A 55 3.14 -9.72 -2.32
N VAL A 56 3.00 -10.25 -3.54
CA VAL A 56 3.81 -11.39 -4.03
C VAL A 56 5.30 -11.04 -4.04
N SER A 57 5.65 -9.80 -4.40
CA SER A 57 7.04 -9.31 -4.45
C SER A 57 7.62 -8.88 -3.09
N LEU A 58 6.94 -9.17 -1.97
CA LEU A 58 7.43 -8.83 -0.62
C LEU A 58 8.19 -9.95 0.06
N HIS A 59 7.92 -11.20 -0.30
CA HIS A 59 8.50 -12.36 0.35
C HIS A 59 9.43 -13.04 -0.66
N GLY A 60 10.59 -12.42 -0.90
CA GLY A 60 11.63 -12.95 -1.79
C GLY A 60 12.06 -14.39 -1.42
N ASP A 61 11.74 -14.79 -0.20
CA ASP A 61 12.04 -16.04 0.49
C ASP A 61 11.25 -17.24 -0.07
N ARG A 62 10.22 -17.02 -0.92
CA ARG A 62 9.57 -18.09 -1.71
C ARG A 62 10.11 -18.22 -3.14
N GLY A 63 11.13 -17.45 -3.51
CA GLY A 63 12.07 -17.76 -4.59
C GLY A 63 11.57 -17.64 -6.04
N THR A 64 10.32 -17.25 -6.29
CA THR A 64 9.79 -17.20 -7.67
C THR A 64 9.84 -15.82 -8.31
N VAL A 65 9.89 -14.73 -7.53
CA VAL A 65 9.93 -13.36 -8.06
C VAL A 65 10.92 -12.46 -7.31
N PRO A 66 11.58 -11.49 -7.99
CA PRO A 66 12.45 -10.52 -7.30
C PRO A 66 11.67 -9.60 -6.34
N LEU A 67 12.36 -9.07 -5.34
CA LEU A 67 11.79 -8.15 -4.35
C LEU A 67 11.30 -6.84 -4.98
N SER A 68 10.24 -6.28 -4.41
CA SER A 68 9.54 -5.10 -4.92
C SER A 68 10.44 -3.86 -5.08
N GLY A 69 10.40 -3.26 -6.27
CA GLY A 69 11.04 -2.00 -6.62
C GLY A 69 10.27 -0.75 -6.20
N TRP A 70 9.19 -0.90 -5.44
CA TRP A 70 8.23 0.15 -5.12
C TRP A 70 8.18 0.45 -3.63
N VAL A 71 7.80 1.68 -3.30
CA VAL A 71 7.44 2.12 -1.94
C VAL A 71 5.99 2.58 -1.93
N SER A 72 5.14 1.93 -1.14
CA SER A 72 3.73 2.31 -0.97
C SER A 72 3.58 3.59 -0.17
N THR A 73 2.73 4.48 -0.66
CA THR A 73 2.28 5.70 0.01
C THR A 73 0.79 5.91 -0.28
N SER A 74 0.14 6.85 0.38
CA SER A 74 -1.27 7.16 0.19
C SER A 74 -1.46 8.64 -0.05
N ALA A 75 -2.41 9.01 -0.90
CA ALA A 75 -2.88 10.39 -0.98
C ALA A 75 -3.81 10.78 0.19
N SER A 76 -4.17 9.84 1.07
CA SER A 76 -5.12 10.04 2.16
C SER A 76 -4.44 9.98 3.53
N LEU A 77 -4.22 11.15 4.14
CA LEU A 77 -3.76 11.24 5.53
C LEU A 77 -4.68 10.46 6.46
N ARG A 78 -6.01 10.61 6.27
CA ARG A 78 -7.02 9.90 7.05
C ARG A 78 -6.80 8.38 6.99
N TRP A 79 -6.60 7.81 5.81
CA TRP A 79 -6.37 6.38 5.69
C TRP A 79 -5.08 5.94 6.41
N THR A 80 -4.02 6.75 6.32
CA THR A 80 -2.72 6.47 6.97
C THR A 80 -2.73 6.60 8.49
N THR A 81 -3.77 7.13 9.12
CA THR A 81 -3.89 7.28 10.58
C THR A 81 -4.93 6.36 11.21
N ILE A 82 -5.71 5.61 10.41
CA ILE A 82 -6.69 4.64 10.93
C ILE A 82 -6.01 3.64 11.88
N PRO A 83 -6.52 3.43 13.10
CA PRO A 83 -5.97 2.45 14.03
C PRO A 83 -5.89 1.06 13.40
N ARG A 84 -4.70 0.44 13.40
CA ARG A 84 -4.48 -0.89 12.83
C ARG A 84 -3.51 -1.64 13.71
N TYR A 85 -3.93 -2.82 14.21
CA TYR A 85 -3.10 -3.75 15.00
C TYR A 85 -2.52 -3.18 16.31
N PRO A 86 -1.93 -4.00 17.20
CA PRO A 86 -1.43 -3.50 18.48
C PRO A 86 -0.10 -2.75 18.31
N ILE A 87 -0.15 -1.60 17.62
CA ILE A 87 0.89 -0.59 17.67
C ILE A 87 0.43 0.49 18.65
N THR A 88 1.32 0.97 19.49
CA THR A 88 1.02 2.07 20.44
C THR A 88 1.53 3.40 19.94
N GLU A 89 2.41 3.39 18.94
CA GLU A 89 3.05 4.57 18.37
C GLU A 89 3.47 4.30 16.92
N PHE A 90 3.41 5.32 16.06
CA PHE A 90 4.00 5.32 14.73
C PHE A 90 4.26 6.75 14.24
N TRP A 91 4.98 6.87 13.13
CA TRP A 91 5.17 8.13 12.43
C TRP A 91 4.41 8.13 11.10
N VAL A 92 3.81 9.26 10.76
CA VAL A 92 3.32 9.54 9.42
C VAL A 92 4.20 10.60 8.78
N TYR A 93 4.78 10.25 7.65
CA TYR A 93 5.65 11.10 6.88
C TYR A 93 4.88 11.79 5.76
N THR A 94 4.94 13.13 5.72
CA THR A 94 4.44 13.93 4.60
C THR A 94 5.54 14.07 3.56
N ILE A 95 5.23 13.67 2.33
CA ILE A 95 6.18 13.52 1.24
C ILE A 95 5.69 14.34 0.05
N THR A 96 6.56 15.19 -0.51
CA THR A 96 6.31 15.83 -1.79
C THR A 96 6.57 14.82 -2.92
N PRO A 97 5.58 14.45 -3.73
CA PRO A 97 5.77 13.44 -4.76
C PRO A 97 6.58 13.97 -5.95
N ASP A 98 7.38 13.08 -6.54
CA ASP A 98 8.07 13.30 -7.81
C ASP A 98 7.49 12.42 -8.92
N SER A 99 8.02 12.55 -10.14
CA SER A 99 7.55 11.87 -11.35
C SER A 99 7.66 10.35 -11.34
N ARG A 100 8.17 9.74 -10.27
CA ARG A 100 8.23 8.29 -10.07
C ARG A 100 7.08 7.76 -9.22
N ALA A 101 6.21 8.64 -8.71
CA ALA A 101 4.98 8.28 -8.02
C ALA A 101 3.85 8.05 -9.04
N TYR A 102 3.19 6.90 -8.95
CA TYR A 102 2.08 6.51 -9.83
C TYR A 102 0.85 6.12 -9.02
N SER A 103 -0.34 6.54 -9.47
CA SER A 103 -1.61 6.12 -8.90
C SER A 103 -1.86 4.64 -9.20
N VAL A 104 -2.01 3.81 -8.16
CA VAL A 104 -2.35 2.39 -8.32
C VAL A 104 -3.74 2.26 -8.94
N GLN A 105 -4.70 3.05 -8.47
CA GLN A 105 -6.07 3.02 -8.96
C GLN A 105 -6.13 3.35 -10.46
N ALA A 106 -5.54 4.47 -10.89
CA ALA A 106 -5.56 4.87 -12.31
C ALA A 106 -4.84 3.84 -13.19
N SER A 107 -3.72 3.27 -12.71
CA SER A 107 -3.00 2.19 -13.41
C SER A 107 -3.86 0.94 -13.60
N PHE A 108 -4.61 0.56 -12.57
CA PHE A 108 -5.46 -0.63 -12.57
C PHE A 108 -6.71 -0.43 -13.43
N GLU A 109 -7.39 0.71 -13.29
CA GLU A 109 -8.55 1.06 -14.11
C GLU A 109 -8.18 1.12 -15.59
N HIS A 110 -7.05 1.75 -15.94
CA HIS A 110 -6.55 1.79 -17.30
C HIS A 110 -6.33 0.38 -17.87
N TYR A 111 -5.67 -0.51 -17.11
CA TYR A 111 -5.43 -1.88 -17.54
C TYR A 111 -6.73 -2.67 -17.73
N ILE A 112 -7.68 -2.54 -16.80
CA ILE A 112 -9.00 -3.20 -16.89
C ILE A 112 -9.74 -2.74 -18.15
N ASN A 113 -9.74 -1.44 -18.44
CA ASN A 113 -10.46 -0.86 -19.58
C ASN A 113 -9.82 -1.23 -20.92
N THR A 114 -8.50 -1.39 -20.97
CA THR A 114 -7.75 -1.75 -22.19
C THR A 114 -7.69 -3.26 -22.43
N ASN A 115 -7.93 -4.09 -21.41
CA ASN A 115 -7.85 -5.55 -21.48
C ASN A 115 -9.08 -6.25 -20.86
N PRO A 116 -10.33 -5.83 -21.19
CA PRO A 116 -11.52 -6.15 -20.40
C PRO A 116 -11.81 -7.66 -20.27
N ASP A 117 -11.46 -8.45 -21.28
CA ASP A 117 -11.73 -9.90 -21.34
C ASP A 117 -10.56 -10.77 -20.86
N SER A 118 -9.46 -10.16 -20.40
CA SER A 118 -8.31 -10.92 -19.92
C SER A 118 -8.54 -11.46 -18.50
N SER A 119 -8.01 -12.65 -18.22
CA SER A 119 -7.96 -13.18 -16.84
C SER A 119 -7.17 -12.26 -15.90
N GLY A 120 -6.18 -11.54 -16.44
CA GLY A 120 -5.46 -10.49 -15.71
C GLY A 120 -6.38 -9.35 -15.28
N ALA A 121 -7.31 -8.88 -16.11
CA ALA A 121 -8.22 -7.80 -15.76
C ALA A 121 -9.19 -8.21 -14.64
N ALA A 122 -9.68 -9.45 -14.66
CA ALA A 122 -10.47 -9.98 -13.55
C ALA A 122 -9.69 -9.99 -12.23
N TYR A 123 -8.41 -10.38 -12.26
CA TYR A 123 -7.54 -10.36 -11.08
C TYR A 123 -7.25 -8.94 -10.57
N VAL A 124 -6.90 -8.02 -11.47
CA VAL A 124 -6.64 -6.61 -11.14
C VAL A 124 -7.89 -5.93 -10.58
N ARG A 125 -9.08 -6.23 -11.13
CA ARG A 125 -10.35 -5.74 -10.58
C ARG A 125 -10.55 -6.17 -9.12
N ARG A 126 -10.25 -7.43 -8.80
CA ARG A 126 -10.31 -7.92 -7.42
C ARG A 126 -9.31 -7.22 -6.50
N LEU A 127 -8.10 -6.91 -6.96
CA LEU A 127 -7.15 -6.14 -6.17
C LEU A 127 -7.65 -4.72 -5.91
N LEU A 128 -8.28 -4.08 -6.91
CA LEU A 128 -8.88 -2.75 -6.75
C LEU A 128 -10.06 -2.77 -5.76
N GLU A 129 -10.91 -3.79 -5.80
CA GLU A 129 -11.99 -3.99 -4.81
C GLU A 129 -11.45 -4.17 -3.39
N LEU A 130 -10.30 -4.84 -3.23
CA LEU A 130 -9.69 -5.09 -1.94
C LEU A 130 -8.91 -3.90 -1.39
N TYR A 131 -8.24 -3.13 -2.25
CA TYR A 131 -7.23 -2.14 -1.83
C TYR A 131 -7.44 -0.74 -2.41
N GLY A 132 -8.53 -0.50 -3.13
CA GLY A 132 -8.82 0.82 -3.71
C GLY A 132 -9.04 1.91 -2.65
N ASP A 133 -9.54 1.53 -1.47
CA ASP A 133 -9.77 2.44 -0.34
C ASP A 133 -8.48 3.05 0.25
N GLN A 134 -7.32 2.51 -0.13
CA GLN A 134 -6.01 2.96 0.35
C GLN A 134 -5.55 4.24 -0.30
N HIS A 135 -6.16 4.62 -1.44
CA HIS A 135 -5.71 5.74 -2.26
C HIS A 135 -4.20 5.64 -2.53
N GLU A 136 -3.73 4.42 -2.85
CA GLU A 136 -2.31 4.11 -2.94
C GLU A 136 -1.66 4.82 -4.14
N TRP A 137 -0.56 5.51 -3.86
CA TRP A 137 0.42 5.94 -4.84
C TRP A 137 1.72 5.19 -4.57
N SER A 138 2.21 4.45 -5.56
CA SER A 138 3.44 3.68 -5.41
C SER A 138 4.60 4.45 -6.05
N VAL A 139 5.71 4.60 -5.31
CA VAL A 139 6.91 5.33 -5.77
C VAL A 139 7.99 4.36 -6.22
N LEU A 140 8.39 4.46 -7.49
CA LEU A 140 9.39 3.58 -8.10
C LEU A 140 10.81 3.94 -7.66
N GLY A 141 11.58 2.96 -7.20
CA GLY A 141 12.99 3.10 -6.83
C GLY A 141 13.24 3.76 -5.47
N GLY A 142 12.18 4.10 -4.73
CA GLY A 142 12.28 4.70 -3.40
C GLY A 142 12.09 6.23 -3.37
N ILE A 143 12.01 6.76 -2.16
CA ILE A 143 11.70 8.16 -1.87
C ILE A 143 12.95 8.77 -1.21
N PRO A 144 13.62 9.75 -1.83
CA PRO A 144 14.79 10.37 -1.23
C PRO A 144 14.40 11.17 0.00
N ALA A 145 15.31 11.27 0.96
CA ALA A 145 15.11 12.05 2.19
C ALA A 145 14.71 13.51 1.90
N SER A 146 15.26 14.10 0.83
CA SER A 146 14.97 15.48 0.42
C SER A 146 13.51 15.72 0.02
N SER A 147 12.74 14.67 -0.28
CA SER A 147 11.31 14.76 -0.59
C SER A 147 10.42 14.62 0.65
N VAL A 148 10.97 14.18 1.79
CA VAL A 148 10.24 14.05 3.05
C VAL A 148 10.23 15.39 3.76
N ARG A 149 9.05 15.98 3.98
CA ARG A 149 8.89 17.33 4.55
C ARG A 149 8.72 17.32 6.06
N PHE A 150 7.80 16.48 6.55
CA PHE A 150 7.44 16.38 7.96
C PHE A 150 7.35 14.92 8.39
N ALA A 151 7.53 14.70 9.69
CA ALA A 151 7.17 13.47 10.38
C ALA A 151 6.25 13.84 11.54
N THR A 152 5.03 13.33 11.53
CA THR A 152 4.07 13.50 12.62
C THR A 152 3.99 12.20 13.41
N ARG A 153 4.31 12.26 14.70
CA ARG A 153 4.18 11.16 15.65
C ARG A 153 2.73 11.00 16.03
N TYR A 154 2.24 9.77 15.96
CA TYR A 154 0.92 9.39 16.43
C TYR A 154 1.08 8.40 17.58
N VAL A 155 0.42 8.69 18.70
CA VAL A 155 0.42 7.85 19.90
C VAL A 155 -1.00 7.39 20.18
N PHE A 156 -1.16 6.12 20.55
CA PHE A 156 -2.45 5.57 20.96
C PHE A 156 -2.76 6.01 22.39
N THR A 157 -3.83 6.77 22.57
CA THR A 157 -4.26 7.29 23.88
C THR A 157 -5.78 7.35 23.88
N GLU A 158 -6.42 6.92 24.98
CA GLU A 158 -7.89 6.96 25.13
C GLU A 158 -8.68 6.23 24.02
N GLY A 159 -8.12 5.16 23.45
CA GLY A 159 -8.81 4.37 22.42
C GLY A 159 -8.65 4.88 20.98
N GLU A 160 -7.88 5.95 20.76
CA GLU A 160 -7.62 6.50 19.43
C GLU A 160 -6.16 6.94 19.24
N PHE A 161 -5.73 7.10 17.99
CA PHE A 161 -4.43 7.69 17.69
C PHE A 161 -4.53 9.20 17.60
N ARG A 162 -3.72 9.91 18.39
CA ARG A 162 -3.61 11.37 18.35
C ARG A 162 -2.23 11.77 17.87
N ALA A 163 -2.18 12.85 17.09
CA ALA A 163 -0.92 13.50 16.76
C ALA A 163 -0.32 14.09 18.04
N ASP A 164 0.93 13.79 18.30
CA ASP A 164 1.62 14.16 19.54
C ASP A 164 2.82 15.08 19.28
N GLU A 165 3.60 14.80 18.24
CA GLU A 165 4.79 15.57 17.88
C GLU A 165 4.85 15.77 16.36
N ILE A 166 5.31 16.93 15.89
CA ILE A 166 5.65 17.17 14.49
C ILE A 166 7.11 17.59 14.40
N ARG A 167 7.90 16.84 13.61
CA ARG A 167 9.28 17.18 13.28
C ARG A 167 9.38 17.60 11.83
N GLN A 168 10.04 18.74 11.58
CA GLN A 168 10.37 19.19 10.23
C GLN A 168 11.71 18.61 9.80
N ASN A 169 11.81 18.17 8.54
CA ASN A 169 13.06 17.69 7.98
C ASN A 169 13.97 18.85 7.53
N PRO A 170 15.14 19.07 8.16
CA PRO A 170 16.08 20.10 7.71
C PRO A 170 16.70 19.81 6.34
N GLY A 171 16.70 18.54 5.91
CA GLY A 171 17.16 18.09 4.60
C GLY A 171 16.12 18.27 3.48
N TYR A 172 14.89 18.68 3.79
CA TYR A 172 13.85 18.88 2.80
C TYR A 172 14.27 19.91 1.73
N ARG A 173 13.91 19.65 0.49
CA ARG A 173 14.10 20.55 -0.64
C ARG A 173 12.74 20.80 -1.28
N SER A 174 12.26 22.03 -1.15
CA SER A 174 10.98 22.42 -1.74
C SER A 174 11.02 22.19 -3.24
N SER A 175 10.00 21.49 -3.74
CA SER A 175 9.80 21.19 -5.16
C SER A 175 8.31 21.24 -5.45
N ILE A 176 7.98 21.49 -6.71
CA ILE A 176 6.60 21.41 -7.16
C ILE A 176 6.22 19.93 -7.21
N PRO A 177 5.11 19.51 -6.57
CA PRO A 177 4.60 18.15 -6.69
C PRO A 177 4.49 17.75 -8.17
N SER A 178 5.10 16.63 -8.52
CA SER A 178 5.25 16.21 -9.92
C SER A 178 4.97 14.73 -10.10
N ALA A 179 4.10 14.15 -9.26
CA ALA A 179 3.60 12.79 -9.42
C ALA A 179 3.17 12.55 -10.87
N ASN A 180 3.41 11.34 -11.38
CA ASN A 180 3.10 11.03 -12.77
C ASN A 180 1.57 10.98 -12.94
N PRO A 181 0.97 11.84 -13.77
CA PRO A 181 -0.47 11.84 -13.97
C PRO A 181 -0.94 10.67 -14.84
N GLU A 182 -0.03 10.01 -15.56
CA GLU A 182 -0.32 8.87 -16.41
C GLU A 182 -0.40 7.55 -15.63
N PRO A 183 -1.29 6.64 -16.02
CA PRO A 183 -1.28 5.25 -15.57
C PRO A 183 0.09 4.58 -15.78
N TYR A 184 0.57 3.83 -14.78
CA TYR A 184 1.75 2.99 -14.97
C TYR A 184 1.40 1.80 -15.88
N PRO A 185 2.20 1.50 -16.92
CA PRO A 185 1.93 0.38 -17.81
C PRO A 185 2.07 -0.94 -17.05
N LEU A 186 0.97 -1.68 -16.94
CA LEU A 186 0.97 -2.99 -16.28
C LEU A 186 1.41 -4.09 -17.23
N VAL A 187 2.32 -4.94 -16.77
CA VAL A 187 2.66 -6.20 -17.43
C VAL A 187 1.91 -7.32 -16.71
N PRO A 188 1.06 -8.10 -17.42
CA PRO A 188 0.39 -9.24 -16.81
C PRO A 188 1.43 -10.19 -16.20
N ALA A 189 1.12 -10.73 -15.03
CA ALA A 189 1.89 -11.84 -14.50
C ALA A 189 1.80 -13.02 -15.50
N SER A 190 2.88 -13.77 -15.69
CA SER A 190 2.85 -14.94 -16.57
C SER A 190 1.78 -15.93 -16.09
N SER A 191 1.19 -16.74 -17.00
CA SER A 191 0.08 -17.64 -16.67
C SER A 191 0.37 -18.62 -15.51
N GLY A 192 1.65 -18.95 -15.27
CA GLY A 192 2.10 -19.71 -14.09
C GLY A 192 2.02 -18.94 -12.77
N GLU A 193 2.26 -17.63 -12.80
CA GLU A 193 2.16 -16.75 -11.63
C GLU A 193 0.71 -16.46 -11.26
N VAL A 194 -0.18 -16.26 -12.24
CA VAL A 194 -1.62 -16.06 -12.00
C VAL A 194 -2.25 -17.28 -11.31
N ASN A 195 -1.79 -18.50 -11.60
CA ASN A 195 -2.26 -19.72 -10.93
C ASN A 195 -1.69 -19.90 -9.52
N ALA A 196 -0.46 -19.46 -9.24
CA ALA A 196 0.07 -19.40 -7.88
C ALA A 196 -0.66 -18.36 -7.02
N ILE A 197 -1.17 -17.31 -7.67
CA ILE A 197 -1.92 -16.20 -7.07
C ILE A 197 -3.43 -16.53 -6.92
N GLY A 198 -4.00 -17.32 -7.82
CA GLY A 198 -5.42 -17.68 -7.86
C GLY A 198 -5.77 -19.04 -7.25
N GLY A 199 -4.82 -19.97 -7.17
CA GLY A 199 -5.02 -21.35 -6.67
C GLY A 199 -4.60 -21.59 -5.21
N GLY A 200 -3.81 -20.70 -4.62
CA GLY A 200 -3.57 -20.66 -3.17
C GLY A 200 -4.43 -19.57 -2.56
N GLY A 201 -5.07 -19.84 -1.42
CA GLY A 201 -5.98 -18.91 -0.74
C GLY A 201 -5.45 -17.48 -0.69
N ALA A 202 -6.37 -16.52 -0.68
CA ALA A 202 -6.14 -15.07 -0.58
C ALA A 202 -4.73 -14.74 -0.04
N PRO A 203 -3.90 -13.97 -0.77
CA PRO A 203 -2.52 -13.70 -0.36
C PRO A 203 -2.54 -13.32 1.10
N ALA A 204 -1.88 -14.13 1.93
CA ALA A 204 -2.08 -14.21 3.37
C ALA A 204 -2.45 -12.85 3.97
N ALA A 205 -3.75 -12.58 4.02
CA ALA A 205 -4.33 -11.61 4.90
C ALA A 205 -4.16 -12.25 6.27
N SER A 206 -2.99 -12.05 6.89
CA SER A 206 -2.83 -12.23 8.32
C SER A 206 -3.71 -11.24 9.10
N SER A 207 -4.57 -10.46 8.42
CA SER A 207 -5.80 -9.86 8.94
C SER A 207 -7.01 -10.79 8.85
N ARG A 208 -6.92 -11.97 9.46
CA ARG A 208 -8.04 -12.30 10.36
C ARG A 208 -7.93 -11.29 11.50
N TRP A 209 -9.05 -10.66 11.83
CA TRP A 209 -9.22 -9.58 12.81
C TRP A 209 -9.15 -8.16 12.21
N THR A 210 -10.34 -7.55 12.10
CA THR A 210 -10.70 -6.17 11.68
C THR A 210 -10.81 -5.91 10.17
N GLY A 211 -11.99 -5.44 9.76
CA GLY A 211 -12.49 -5.36 8.39
C GLY A 211 -11.86 -4.32 7.46
N LEU A 212 -10.53 -4.17 7.45
CA LEU A 212 -9.82 -3.30 6.51
C LEU A 212 -8.62 -4.03 5.88
N SER A 213 -8.75 -4.35 4.60
CA SER A 213 -7.70 -4.95 3.78
C SER A 213 -6.52 -3.99 3.59
N LEU A 214 -5.30 -4.43 3.90
CA LEU A 214 -4.05 -3.72 3.59
C LEU A 214 -3.38 -4.36 2.37
N SER A 215 -2.84 -3.55 1.46
CA SER A 215 -1.87 -4.10 0.51
C SER A 215 -0.68 -4.50 1.38
N ALA A 216 -0.16 -5.71 1.16
CA ALA A 216 0.80 -6.30 2.08
C ALA A 216 2.08 -5.43 2.22
N CYS A 217 2.30 -4.51 1.27
CA CYS A 217 3.45 -3.62 1.19
C CYS A 217 3.48 -2.53 2.26
N TRP A 218 2.33 -2.17 2.85
CA TRP A 218 2.29 -1.21 3.95
C TRP A 218 2.88 -1.76 5.25
N GLY A 219 2.82 -3.08 5.47
CA GLY A 219 3.29 -3.72 6.71
C GLY A 219 4.77 -4.10 6.70
N SER A 220 5.37 -4.33 5.53
CA SER A 220 6.78 -4.69 5.42
C SER A 220 7.63 -3.43 5.24
N GLY A 221 8.19 -2.89 6.33
CA GLY A 221 9.10 -1.75 6.28
C GLY A 221 10.25 -1.92 5.28
N SER A 222 10.75 -0.81 4.73
CA SER A 222 11.97 -0.83 3.92
C SER A 222 13.16 -1.31 4.76
N PRO A 223 14.05 -2.18 4.25
CA PRO A 223 15.24 -2.59 4.99
C PRO A 223 16.10 -1.36 5.28
N SER A 224 16.41 -1.11 6.56
CA SER A 224 17.47 -0.18 6.92
C SER A 224 18.81 -0.81 6.60
N ARG A 225 19.54 -0.30 5.59
CA ARG A 225 20.96 -0.63 5.43
C ARG A 225 21.76 0.18 6.45
N THR A 226 21.87 -0.31 7.68
CA THR A 226 22.98 0.07 8.56
C THR A 226 24.13 -0.92 8.33
N PRO A 227 25.28 -0.50 7.79
CA PRO A 227 26.47 -1.32 7.82
C PRO A 227 27.02 -1.35 9.25
N ARG A 228 27.14 -2.56 9.80
CA ARG A 228 28.06 -2.89 10.89
C ARG A 228 27.72 -2.26 12.26
N ASP A 229 26.76 -2.84 12.96
CA ASP A 229 26.85 -2.94 14.43
C ASP A 229 26.24 -4.27 14.92
N THR A 230 27.11 -5.21 15.29
CA THR A 230 26.78 -6.61 15.62
C THR A 230 26.19 -6.80 17.03
N GLN A 231 25.66 -5.76 17.67
CA GLN A 231 25.08 -5.87 19.02
C GLN A 231 23.76 -5.11 19.26
N VAL A 232 23.11 -4.57 18.23
CA VAL A 232 21.70 -4.18 18.37
C VAL A 232 20.84 -5.40 18.05
N LYS A 233 20.05 -5.85 19.03
CA LYS A 233 19.00 -6.88 18.84
C LYS A 233 18.30 -6.59 17.51
N PRO A 234 18.26 -7.52 16.54
CA PRO A 234 17.52 -7.29 15.32
C PRO A 234 16.06 -7.03 15.72
N VAL A 235 15.57 -5.82 15.42
CA VAL A 235 14.13 -5.58 15.39
C VAL A 235 13.64 -6.45 14.25
N ALA A 236 12.93 -7.52 14.60
CA ALA A 236 12.40 -8.47 13.64
C ALA A 236 11.60 -7.69 12.58
N PRO A 237 11.71 -8.02 11.28
CA PRO A 237 10.71 -7.58 10.34
C PRO A 237 9.36 -8.08 10.87
N GLU A 238 8.46 -7.15 11.17
CA GLU A 238 7.20 -7.39 11.88
C GLU A 238 6.14 -8.10 11.00
N CYS A 239 6.59 -9.06 10.20
CA CYS A 239 5.80 -9.99 9.40
C CYS A 239 6.38 -11.43 9.44
N ALA A 240 7.25 -11.76 10.41
CA ALA A 240 7.69 -13.13 10.62
C ALA A 240 6.58 -13.94 11.34
N ILE A 241 5.90 -14.82 10.61
CA ILE A 241 5.04 -15.87 11.20
C ILE A 241 5.95 -16.89 11.90
N PRO A 242 5.68 -17.32 13.16
CA PRO A 242 6.40 -18.45 13.75
C PRO A 242 6.12 -19.72 12.95
N ALA A 243 7.19 -20.38 12.53
CA ALA A 243 7.13 -21.66 11.83
C ALA A 243 6.71 -22.76 12.81
N GLU A 244 5.42 -23.03 12.92
CA GLU A 244 4.88 -24.34 13.34
C GLU A 244 3.36 -24.37 13.13
N SER A 245 2.91 -24.90 11.99
CA SER A 245 1.53 -25.40 11.86
C SER A 245 1.58 -26.92 11.74
N LYS A 246 1.30 -27.61 12.84
CA LYS A 246 0.93 -29.03 12.81
C LYS A 246 -0.40 -29.15 12.05
N VAL A 247 -0.37 -29.91 10.97
CA VAL A 247 -1.56 -30.34 10.22
C VAL A 247 -2.43 -31.19 11.13
N ILE A 248 -3.67 -30.76 11.39
CA ILE A 248 -4.73 -31.61 11.92
C ILE A 248 -5.76 -31.80 10.81
N HIS A 249 -5.85 -33.02 10.29
CA HIS A 249 -6.88 -33.42 9.33
C HIS A 249 -8.24 -33.62 10.01
N GLY A 250 -9.29 -33.07 9.39
CA GLY A 250 -10.62 -33.69 9.34
C GLY A 250 -11.67 -33.22 10.36
N ILE A 251 -12.54 -32.28 9.98
CA ILE A 251 -13.95 -32.18 10.43
C ILE A 251 -14.80 -31.62 9.27
N PRO A 252 -15.96 -32.21 8.92
CA PRO A 252 -16.78 -31.76 7.80
C PRO A 252 -17.65 -30.53 8.13
N LEU A 253 -17.88 -29.70 7.12
CA LEU A 253 -18.72 -28.51 7.14
C LEU A 253 -20.21 -28.88 7.33
N ARG A 254 -20.83 -28.47 8.44
CA ARG A 254 -22.27 -28.20 8.51
C ARG A 254 -22.62 -27.07 9.46
N ASN A 255 -23.66 -26.34 9.04
CA ASN A 255 -24.46 -25.31 9.73
C ASN A 255 -23.92 -23.87 9.71
N ARG A 256 -24.45 -23.10 8.76
CA ARG A 256 -24.67 -21.65 8.87
C ARG A 256 -25.50 -21.38 10.12
N VAL A 257 -24.97 -20.53 11.01
CA VAL A 257 -25.77 -19.77 11.97
C VAL A 257 -25.57 -18.30 11.62
N ILE A 258 -26.66 -17.67 11.19
CA ILE A 258 -26.79 -16.22 11.10
C ILE A 258 -26.99 -15.73 12.54
N MET A 259 -26.16 -14.80 13.00
CA MET A 259 -26.37 -14.06 14.25
C MET A 259 -26.45 -12.55 13.94
N PRO A 260 -27.33 -11.82 14.64
CA PRO A 260 -27.77 -10.48 14.23
C PRO A 260 -26.83 -9.36 14.66
N ALA A 261 -26.97 -8.23 13.97
CA ALA A 261 -26.38 -6.94 14.32
C ALA A 261 -27.11 -6.33 15.52
N SER A 262 -26.38 -6.06 16.61
CA SER A 262 -26.76 -5.05 17.62
C SER A 262 -25.65 -4.91 18.66
N TYR A 263 -24.97 -3.76 18.67
CA TYR A 263 -24.44 -3.19 19.91
C TYR A 263 -24.51 -1.66 19.79
N PHE A 264 -25.61 -1.11 20.30
CA PHE A 264 -25.71 0.25 20.80
C PHE A 264 -25.04 0.30 22.17
N TYR A 265 -24.27 1.35 22.46
CA TYR A 265 -23.97 1.73 23.84
C TYR A 265 -24.39 3.20 24.04
N HIS A 266 -25.40 3.36 24.89
CA HIS A 266 -25.75 4.60 25.59
C HIS A 266 -24.66 4.92 26.62
N HIS A 267 -24.40 6.21 26.82
CA HIS A 267 -23.89 6.74 28.09
C HIS A 267 -24.76 7.93 28.47
N ASP A 268 -25.59 7.76 29.50
CA ASP A 268 -26.05 8.83 30.38
C ASP A 268 -25.24 8.72 31.67
N LEU A 269 -24.53 9.81 32.00
CA LEU A 269 -24.52 10.54 33.27
C LEU A 269 -23.58 11.75 33.13
#